data_AF-A0A970IWI5-F1
#
_entry.id   AF-A0A970IWI5-F1
#
_cell.length_a   1.000
_cell.length_b   1.000
_cell.length_c   1.000
_cell.angle_alpha   90.00
_cell.angle_beta   90.00
_cell.angle_gamma   90.00
#
_symmetry.space_group_name_H-M   'P 1'
#
loop_
_entity.id
_entity.type
_entity.pdbx_description
1 polymer ?
#
loop_
_entity_poly.entity_id
_entity_poly.type
_entity_poly.pdbx_seq_one_letter_code
_entity_poly.pdbx_strand_id
1 'polypeptide(L)'
;MDRDKNNNQEPEKDLKKEEDKKELTPDPSRELLDKIIQEYREKGHFESEKLKVAKVRVVKLTIKHFLLSLFINYLFDLLLSIALNGYLAFAEYDLSSIVLFSIIFTTVETILRHILTKYSMRLVLMSFGMITIPITIISFVLAVLVTPGLVILSTGRLILFFIIFMIIRLTLRMFFLRRSIINQQRGTKK
;
A
#
# COMPACT_ATOMS: atom_id res chain seq x y z
N MET A 1 7.97 -60.22 28.06
CA MET A 1 7.88 -61.49 27.34
C MET A 1 6.44 -61.67 26.93
N ASP A 2 6.03 -61.78 25.67
CA ASP A 2 6.67 -61.69 24.36
C ASP A 2 5.49 -61.75 23.35
N ARG A 3 5.53 -60.93 22.29
CA ARG A 3 5.22 -61.29 20.87
C ARG A 3 3.78 -61.74 20.52
N ASP A 4 3.21 -61.51 19.34
CA ASP A 4 3.62 -60.92 18.07
C ASP A 4 2.38 -60.91 17.13
N LYS A 5 2.43 -60.07 16.09
CA LYS A 5 1.90 -60.24 14.71
C LYS A 5 0.38 -60.14 14.44
N ASN A 6 -0.12 -59.17 13.65
CA ASN A 6 0.07 -58.87 12.20
C ASN A 6 -1.01 -59.57 11.32
N ASN A 7 -1.87 -58.82 10.61
CA ASN A 7 -1.89 -58.72 9.13
C ASN A 7 -3.10 -57.93 8.55
N ASN A 8 -2.78 -56.90 7.75
CA ASN A 8 -3.34 -56.44 6.46
C ASN A 8 -4.83 -56.58 6.07
N GLN A 9 -5.38 -55.46 5.55
CA GLN A 9 -5.82 -55.33 4.14
C GLN A 9 -6.13 -53.85 3.77
N GLU A 10 -5.37 -53.30 2.80
CA GLU A 10 -5.86 -52.23 1.90
C GLU A 10 -6.84 -52.83 0.88
N PRO A 11 -7.70 -52.01 0.23
CA PRO A 11 -7.35 -51.57 -1.12
C PRO A 11 -7.72 -50.12 -1.49
N GLU A 12 -6.97 -49.59 -2.46
CA GLU A 12 -7.21 -48.44 -3.35
C GLU A 12 -8.66 -48.32 -3.89
N LYS A 13 -9.14 -47.08 -4.12
CA LYS A 13 -9.36 -46.50 -5.48
C LYS A 13 -10.10 -45.14 -5.50
N ASP A 14 -9.44 -44.19 -6.16
CA ASP A 14 -9.94 -43.30 -7.22
C ASP A 14 -11.06 -42.25 -7.01
N LEU A 15 -10.61 -40.99 -7.10
CA LEU A 15 -11.03 -39.95 -8.06
C LEU A 15 -12.51 -39.50 -8.13
N LYS A 16 -12.73 -38.23 -7.76
CA LYS A 16 -13.45 -37.15 -8.49
C LYS A 16 -13.23 -35.85 -7.68
N LYS A 17 -12.35 -34.90 -8.05
CA LYS A 17 -12.45 -33.94 -9.16
C LYS A 17 -13.87 -33.44 -9.39
N GLU A 18 -14.24 -32.38 -8.68
CA GLU A 18 -15.09 -31.33 -9.21
C GLU A 18 -14.43 -29.98 -8.91
N GLU A 19 -13.70 -29.50 -9.92
CA GLU A 19 -13.56 -28.08 -10.18
C GLU A 19 -14.95 -27.55 -10.53
N ASP A 20 -15.41 -26.49 -9.87
CA ASP A 20 -16.23 -25.52 -10.60
C ASP A 20 -15.92 -24.08 -10.17
N LYS A 21 -15.13 -23.46 -11.03
CA LYS A 21 -15.23 -22.10 -11.56
C LYS A 21 -16.06 -21.12 -10.72
N LYS A 22 -15.37 -20.21 -10.05
CA LYS A 22 -15.83 -18.81 -9.96
C LYS A 22 -14.83 -17.91 -10.65
N GLU A 23 -15.30 -17.43 -11.79
CA GLU A 23 -14.74 -16.44 -12.71
C GLU A 23 -13.67 -15.55 -12.09
N LEU A 24 -12.46 -15.73 -12.62
CA LEU A 24 -11.33 -14.86 -12.41
C LEU A 24 -11.61 -13.58 -13.19
N THR A 25 -12.22 -12.58 -12.56
CA THR A 25 -12.21 -11.21 -13.11
C THR A 25 -10.74 -10.83 -13.38
N PRO A 26 -10.38 -10.43 -14.60
CA PRO A 26 -9.00 -10.13 -14.94
C PRO A 26 -8.56 -8.90 -14.16
N ASP A 27 -7.71 -9.11 -13.17
CA ASP A 27 -7.02 -8.04 -12.47
C ASP A 27 -5.91 -7.52 -13.40
N PRO A 28 -5.97 -6.26 -13.86
CA PRO A 28 -4.99 -5.69 -14.79
C PRO A 28 -3.55 -5.76 -14.24
N SER A 29 -3.39 -5.92 -12.92
CA SER A 29 -2.10 -6.08 -12.26
C SER A 29 -1.40 -7.40 -12.62
N ARG A 30 -2.17 -8.48 -12.87
CA ARG A 30 -1.63 -9.82 -13.15
C ARG A 30 -1.10 -9.94 -14.56
N GLU A 31 -1.88 -9.47 -15.54
CA GLU A 31 -1.47 -9.48 -16.94
C GLU A 31 -0.22 -8.61 -17.18
N LEU A 32 -0.07 -7.53 -16.44
CA LEU A 32 1.12 -6.66 -16.53
C LEU A 32 2.36 -7.33 -15.92
N LEU A 33 2.22 -8.02 -14.78
CA LEU A 33 3.31 -8.80 -14.19
C LEU A 33 3.76 -9.92 -15.13
N ASP A 34 2.81 -10.64 -15.73
CA ASP A 34 3.11 -11.73 -16.66
C ASP A 34 3.79 -11.20 -17.93
N LYS A 35 3.34 -10.06 -18.48
CA LYS A 35 4.00 -9.40 -19.63
C LYS A 35 5.40 -8.91 -19.31
N ILE A 36 5.64 -8.35 -18.12
CA ILE A 36 6.98 -7.95 -17.68
C ILE A 36 7.87 -9.18 -17.52
N ILE A 37 7.40 -10.26 -16.89
CA ILE A 37 8.18 -11.49 -16.76
C ILE A 37 8.52 -12.08 -18.13
N GLN A 38 7.58 -12.02 -19.08
CA GLN A 38 7.77 -12.51 -20.44
C GLN A 38 8.76 -11.64 -21.24
N GLU A 39 8.66 -10.31 -21.17
CA GLU A 39 9.59 -9.38 -21.83
C GLU A 39 11.02 -9.52 -21.29
N TYR A 40 11.17 -9.79 -19.98
CA TYR A 40 12.47 -10.07 -19.36
C TYR A 40 13.02 -11.46 -19.68
N ARG A 41 12.15 -12.43 -19.99
CA ARG A 41 12.53 -13.78 -20.46
C ARG A 41 12.99 -13.76 -21.93
N GLU A 42 12.36 -12.94 -22.77
CA GLU A 42 12.72 -12.78 -24.19
C GLU A 42 14.06 -12.07 -24.39
N LYS A 43 14.47 -11.18 -23.46
CA LYS A 43 15.77 -10.49 -23.49
C LYS A 43 16.97 -11.34 -23.03
N GLY A 44 16.78 -12.65 -22.84
CA GLY A 44 17.89 -13.63 -22.76
C GLY A 44 18.79 -13.55 -21.52
N HIS A 45 18.41 -12.81 -20.47
CA HIS A 45 19.33 -12.52 -19.36
C HIS A 45 19.40 -13.56 -18.24
N PHE A 46 18.65 -14.68 -18.27
CA PHE A 46 18.73 -15.69 -17.19
C PHE A 46 18.43 -17.13 -17.63
N GLU A 47 19.34 -18.05 -17.28
CA GLU A 47 19.16 -19.50 -17.34
C GLU A 47 17.99 -19.97 -16.45
N SER A 48 17.18 -20.85 -17.01
CA SER A 48 15.84 -21.23 -16.60
C SER A 48 15.69 -22.07 -15.32
N GLU A 49 16.74 -22.26 -14.51
CA GLU A 49 16.70 -23.27 -13.42
C GLU A 49 16.64 -22.74 -11.98
N LYS A 50 16.78 -21.44 -11.72
CA LYS A 50 16.79 -20.91 -10.32
C LYS A 50 15.70 -19.91 -9.97
N LEU A 51 14.67 -19.77 -10.80
CA LEU A 51 13.49 -18.99 -10.45
C LEU A 51 12.50 -19.86 -9.67
N LYS A 52 12.69 -19.97 -8.35
CA LYS A 52 11.56 -20.15 -7.43
C LYS A 52 10.72 -18.88 -7.53
N VAL A 53 9.82 -18.84 -8.50
CA VAL A 53 8.75 -17.84 -8.55
C VAL A 53 7.96 -18.03 -7.27
N ALA A 54 8.30 -17.24 -6.25
CA ALA A 54 7.49 -17.12 -5.06
C ALA A 54 6.16 -16.58 -5.56
N LYS A 55 5.19 -17.48 -5.73
CA LYS A 55 3.80 -17.15 -6.00
C LYS A 55 3.38 -16.26 -4.83
N VAL A 56 3.51 -14.94 -5.01
CA VAL A 56 3.02 -13.97 -4.05
C VAL A 56 1.52 -14.11 -4.11
N ARG A 57 0.95 -14.90 -3.19
CA ARG A 57 -0.50 -14.92 -2.98
C ARG A 57 -0.86 -13.51 -2.59
N VAL A 58 -1.41 -12.77 -3.54
CA VAL A 58 -2.10 -11.50 -3.27
C VAL A 58 -3.25 -11.84 -2.35
N VAL A 59 -3.05 -11.65 -1.05
CA VAL A 59 -4.10 -11.79 -0.05
C VAL A 59 -5.18 -10.80 -0.44
N LYS A 60 -6.40 -11.27 -0.67
CA LYS A 60 -7.54 -10.37 -0.90
C LYS A 60 -7.59 -9.39 0.28
N LEU A 61 -7.34 -8.11 0.03
CA LEU A 61 -7.52 -7.09 1.06
C LEU A 61 -8.99 -7.09 1.44
N THR A 62 -9.31 -7.62 2.62
CA THR A 62 -10.64 -7.45 3.20
C THR A 62 -10.91 -5.95 3.28
N ILE A 63 -12.09 -5.50 2.85
CA ILE A 63 -12.49 -4.07 2.90
C ILE A 63 -12.24 -3.47 4.29
N LYS A 64 -12.40 -4.28 5.35
CA LYS A 64 -12.05 -3.92 6.73
C LYS A 64 -10.60 -3.46 6.90
N HIS A 65 -9.63 -4.16 6.30
CA HIS A 65 -8.21 -3.77 6.35
C HIS A 65 -7.93 -2.51 5.54
N PHE A 66 -8.61 -2.33 4.41
CA PHE A 66 -8.50 -1.10 3.64
C PHE A 66 -9.02 0.10 4.43
N LEU A 67 -10.23 -0.02 5.00
CA LEU A 67 -10.85 1.04 5.81
C LEU A 67 -10.04 1.35 7.07
N LEU A 68 -9.51 0.33 7.74
CA LEU A 68 -8.65 0.51 8.91
C LEU A 68 -7.33 1.22 8.53
N SER A 69 -6.69 0.82 7.42
CA SER A 69 -5.49 1.48 6.92
C SER A 69 -5.75 2.95 6.58
N LEU A 70 -6.88 3.23 5.93
CA LEU A 70 -7.31 4.59 5.63
C LEU A 70 -7.50 5.39 6.91
N PHE A 71 -8.29 4.90 7.88
CA PHE A 71 -8.49 5.57 9.17
C PHE A 71 -7.18 5.85 9.92
N ILE A 72 -6.27 4.88 9.95
CA ILE A 72 -4.95 5.04 10.56
C ILE A 72 -4.15 6.15 9.87
N ASN A 73 -4.14 6.20 8.53
CA ASN A 73 -3.45 7.25 7.79
C ASN A 73 -4.03 8.64 8.10
N TYR A 74 -5.36 8.77 8.16
CA TYR A 74 -6.01 10.01 8.58
C TYR A 74 -5.57 10.44 9.97
N LEU A 75 -5.57 9.51 10.94
CA LEU A 75 -5.19 9.80 12.31
C LEU A 75 -3.72 10.25 12.40
N PHE A 76 -2.82 9.59 11.65
CA PHE A 76 -1.42 10.00 11.60
C PHE A 76 -1.24 11.37 10.95
N ASP A 77 -1.89 11.64 9.82
CA ASP A 77 -1.79 12.92 9.13
C ASP A 77 -2.32 14.06 10.02
N LEU A 78 -3.42 13.83 10.73
CA LEU A 78 -3.99 14.79 11.68
C LEU A 78 -3.03 15.05 12.84
N LEU A 79 -2.53 13.98 13.47
CA LEU A 79 -1.60 14.07 14.60
C LEU A 79 -0.32 14.81 14.18
N LEU A 80 0.21 14.50 13.00
CA LEU A 80 1.40 15.15 12.48
C LEU A 80 1.16 16.63 12.19
N SER A 81 0.01 16.96 11.61
CA SER A 81 -0.37 18.34 11.32
C SER A 81 -0.47 19.17 12.60
N ILE A 82 -1.14 18.65 13.63
CA ILE A 82 -1.27 19.30 14.94
C ILE A 82 0.11 19.43 15.62
N ALA A 83 0.90 18.35 15.67
CA ALA A 83 2.19 18.35 16.35
C ALA A 83 3.19 19.33 15.69
N LEU A 84 3.29 19.29 14.36
CA LEU A 84 4.21 20.16 13.65
C LEU A 84 3.74 21.61 13.67
N ASN A 85 2.43 21.89 13.62
CA ASN A 85 1.98 23.26 13.73
C ASN A 85 2.17 23.82 15.14
N GLY A 86 1.97 23.02 16.20
CA GLY A 86 2.28 23.43 17.57
C GLY A 86 3.75 23.81 17.77
N TYR A 87 4.66 23.21 17.00
CA TYR A 87 6.09 23.52 17.04
C TYR A 87 6.49 24.68 16.12
N LEU A 88 6.01 24.68 14.88
CA LEU A 88 6.44 25.63 13.84
C LEU A 88 5.60 26.90 13.78
N ALA A 89 4.36 26.87 14.26
CA ALA A 89 3.37 27.93 14.11
C ALA A 89 3.39 28.50 12.68
N PHE A 90 3.16 27.64 11.69
CA PHE A 90 3.22 28.03 10.27
C PHE A 90 1.93 28.71 9.81
N ALA A 91 0.81 28.41 10.47
CA ALA A 91 -0.48 29.02 10.23
C ALA A 91 -1.24 29.30 11.54
N GLU A 92 -2.05 30.35 11.52
CA GLU A 92 -3.13 30.54 12.49
C GLU A 92 -4.34 29.72 12.05
N TYR A 93 -4.99 29.05 13.00
CA TYR A 93 -6.05 28.09 12.73
C TYR A 93 -6.90 27.86 13.98
N ASP A 94 -8.18 27.59 13.73
CA ASP A 94 -9.04 26.93 14.70
C ASP A 94 -8.85 25.41 14.62
N LEU A 95 -9.10 24.72 15.73
CA LEU A 95 -8.99 23.25 15.79
C LEU A 95 -9.88 22.54 14.76
N SER A 96 -11.01 23.15 14.38
CA SER A 96 -11.85 22.70 13.27
C SER A 96 -11.15 22.80 11.92
N SER A 97 -10.40 23.87 11.67
CA SER A 97 -9.72 24.13 10.40
C SER A 97 -8.58 23.14 10.17
N ILE A 98 -7.83 22.76 11.21
CA ILE A 98 -6.76 21.75 11.06
C ILE A 98 -7.31 20.34 10.84
N VAL A 99 -8.43 20.01 11.49
CA VAL A 99 -9.14 18.74 11.27
C VAL A 99 -9.65 18.68 9.84
N LEU A 100 -10.30 19.76 9.38
CA LEU A 100 -10.81 19.87 8.03
C LEU A 100 -9.68 19.81 6.99
N PHE A 101 -8.58 20.53 7.22
CA PHE A 101 -7.38 20.49 6.38
C PHE A 101 -6.86 19.06 6.25
N SER A 102 -6.68 18.35 7.37
CA SER A 102 -6.19 16.97 7.34
C SER A 102 -7.14 16.05 6.58
N ILE A 103 -8.45 16.22 6.75
CA ILE A 103 -9.44 15.40 6.06
C ILE A 103 -9.37 15.62 4.55
N ILE A 104 -9.40 16.89 4.12
CA ILE A 104 -9.34 17.26 2.70
C ILE A 104 -8.03 16.76 2.09
N PHE A 105 -6.90 17.02 2.76
CA PHE A 105 -5.58 16.61 2.31
C PHE A 105 -5.51 15.09 2.06
N THR A 106 -5.85 14.27 3.06
CA THR A 106 -5.77 12.82 2.93
C THR A 106 -6.79 12.28 1.92
N THR A 107 -7.99 12.89 1.81
CA THR A 107 -8.99 12.54 0.79
C THR A 107 -8.46 12.79 -0.62
N VAL A 108 -8.03 14.02 -0.89
CA VAL A 108 -7.57 14.47 -2.21
C VAL A 108 -6.35 13.65 -2.64
N GLU A 109 -5.41 13.40 -1.73
CA GLU A 109 -4.25 12.57 -2.02
C GLU A 109 -4.65 11.13 -2.35
N THR A 110 -5.57 10.54 -1.58
CA THR A 110 -6.02 9.16 -1.82
C THR A 110 -6.70 9.05 -3.18
N ILE A 111 -7.56 10.02 -3.53
CA ILE A 111 -8.24 10.07 -4.83
C ILE A 111 -7.22 10.22 -5.97
N LEU A 112 -6.33 11.20 -5.90
CA LEU A 112 -5.31 11.44 -6.93
C LEU A 112 -4.39 10.24 -7.10
N ARG A 113 -3.97 9.61 -5.99
CA ARG A 113 -3.17 8.39 -6.00
C ARG A 113 -3.94 7.23 -6.63
N HIS A 114 -5.22 7.08 -6.34
CA HIS A 114 -6.05 6.03 -6.92
C HIS A 114 -6.24 6.24 -8.42
N ILE A 115 -6.51 7.48 -8.85
CA ILE A 115 -6.58 7.87 -10.26
C ILE A 115 -5.25 7.54 -10.96
N LEU A 116 -4.12 7.99 -10.41
CA LEU A 116 -2.81 7.71 -11.03
C LEU A 116 -2.53 6.21 -11.13
N THR A 117 -2.84 5.45 -10.08
CA THR A 117 -2.63 4.00 -10.06
C THR A 117 -3.52 3.31 -11.09
N LYS A 118 -4.74 3.81 -11.32
CA LYS A 118 -5.69 3.27 -12.30
C LYS A 118 -5.25 3.56 -13.75
N TYR A 119 -4.84 4.78 -14.05
CA TYR A 119 -4.49 5.17 -15.43
C TYR A 119 -3.03 4.87 -15.80
N SER A 120 -2.13 4.94 -14.83
CA SER A 120 -0.69 4.96 -15.05
C SER A 120 0.06 3.99 -14.12
N MET A 121 -0.48 2.79 -13.92
CA MET A 121 0.15 1.74 -13.10
C MET A 121 1.60 1.47 -13.52
N ARG A 122 1.89 1.49 -14.83
CA ARG A 122 3.26 1.33 -15.38
C ARG A 122 4.22 2.40 -14.86
N LEU A 123 3.79 3.67 -14.81
CA LEU A 123 4.60 4.77 -14.26
C LEU A 123 4.82 4.63 -12.76
N VAL A 124 3.81 4.16 -12.02
CA VAL A 124 3.95 3.92 -10.57
C VAL A 124 5.01 2.85 -10.30
N LEU A 125 4.98 1.75 -11.07
CA LEU A 125 5.96 0.67 -10.95
C LEU A 125 7.36 1.12 -11.41
N MET A 126 7.46 1.81 -12.54
CA MET A 126 8.74 2.27 -13.10
C MET A 126 9.42 3.34 -12.24
N SER A 127 8.63 4.17 -11.55
CA SER A 127 9.14 5.18 -10.62
C SER A 127 9.40 4.64 -9.21
N PHE A 128 9.22 3.34 -8.95
CA PHE A 128 9.27 2.75 -7.60
C PHE A 128 8.40 3.52 -6.59
N GLY A 129 7.27 4.10 -7.05
CA GLY A 129 6.38 4.90 -6.22
C GLY A 129 6.84 6.35 -5.96
N MET A 130 7.97 6.81 -6.50
CA MET A 130 8.41 8.21 -6.38
C MET A 130 7.42 9.20 -7.02
N ILE A 131 6.65 8.76 -8.01
CA ILE A 131 5.56 9.56 -8.62
C ILE A 131 4.50 10.02 -7.61
N THR A 132 4.48 9.42 -6.41
CA THR A 132 3.55 9.80 -5.35
C THR A 132 3.95 11.08 -4.62
N ILE A 133 5.21 11.51 -4.74
CA ILE A 133 5.71 12.78 -4.19
C ILE A 133 4.99 13.99 -4.81
N PRO A 134 5.00 14.18 -6.15
CA PRO A 134 4.30 15.31 -6.76
C PRO A 134 2.79 15.29 -6.51
N ILE A 135 2.17 14.11 -6.44
CA ILE A 135 0.76 14.00 -6.03
C ILE A 135 0.55 14.57 -4.63
N THR A 136 1.44 14.25 -3.69
CA THR A 136 1.33 14.72 -2.32
C THR A 136 1.48 16.25 -2.25
N ILE A 137 2.38 16.82 -3.06
CA ILE A 137 2.54 18.28 -3.18
C ILE A 137 1.25 18.91 -3.71
N ILE A 138 0.69 18.39 -4.81
CA ILE A 138 -0.55 18.90 -5.40
C ILE A 138 -1.70 18.81 -4.38
N SER A 139 -1.80 17.69 -3.68
CA SER A 139 -2.83 17.47 -2.66
C SER A 139 -2.71 18.46 -1.51
N PHE A 140 -1.49 18.76 -1.08
CA PHE A 140 -1.21 19.75 -0.04
C PHE A 140 -1.65 21.15 -0.47
N VAL A 141 -1.24 21.59 -1.67
CA VAL A 141 -1.62 22.89 -2.21
C VAL A 141 -3.14 23.03 -2.33
N LEU A 142 -3.82 21.99 -2.84
CA LEU A 142 -5.28 21.97 -2.92
C LEU A 142 -5.93 22.03 -1.54
N ALA A 143 -5.41 21.28 -0.56
CA ALA A 143 -5.95 21.29 0.79
C ALA A 143 -5.81 22.67 1.45
N VAL A 144 -4.67 23.34 1.30
CA VAL A 144 -4.47 24.71 1.80
C VAL A 144 -5.44 25.68 1.12
N LEU A 145 -5.64 25.57 -0.18
CA LEU A 145 -6.50 26.49 -0.95
C LEU A 145 -7.99 26.31 -0.64
N VAL A 146 -8.42 25.07 -0.40
CA VAL A 146 -9.84 24.74 -0.17
C VAL A 146 -10.24 24.89 1.29
N THR A 147 -9.30 24.80 2.24
CA THR A 147 -9.63 24.86 3.67
C THR A 147 -9.85 26.31 4.12
N PRO A 148 -11.08 26.71 4.48
CA PRO A 148 -11.33 28.04 5.02
C PRO A 148 -10.69 28.20 6.41
N GLY A 149 -10.18 29.39 6.71
CA GLY A 149 -9.63 29.73 8.02
C GLY A 149 -8.19 29.28 8.28
N LEU A 150 -7.48 28.75 7.27
CA LEU A 150 -6.05 28.49 7.35
C LEU A 150 -5.29 29.75 6.89
N VAL A 151 -4.84 30.58 7.83
CA VAL A 151 -4.08 31.80 7.49
C VAL A 151 -2.59 31.50 7.59
N ILE A 152 -1.91 31.49 6.44
CA ILE A 152 -0.48 31.23 6.37
C ILE A 152 0.27 32.44 6.94
N LEU A 153 0.96 32.24 8.07
CA LEU A 153 1.75 33.28 8.71
C LEU A 153 3.11 33.48 8.03
N SER A 154 3.72 32.39 7.57
CA SER A 154 5.04 32.42 6.95
C SER A 154 5.23 31.29 5.95
N THR A 155 5.51 31.66 4.71
CA THR A 155 5.78 30.71 3.61
C THR A 155 6.99 29.83 3.92
N GLY A 156 8.03 30.37 4.55
CA GLY A 156 9.23 29.60 4.92
C GLY A 156 8.94 28.51 5.94
N ARG A 157 8.14 28.82 6.96
CA ARG A 157 7.70 27.83 7.97
C ARG A 157 6.78 26.78 7.38
N LEU A 158 5.93 27.16 6.42
CA LEU A 158 5.06 26.23 5.70
C LEU A 158 5.85 25.26 4.82
N ILE A 159 6.88 25.75 4.12
CA ILE A 159 7.79 24.87 3.35
C ILE A 159 8.50 23.90 4.28
N LEU A 160 9.05 24.40 5.41
CA LEU A 160 9.73 23.56 6.39
C LEU A 160 8.78 22.51 6.99
N PHE A 161 7.55 22.91 7.34
CA PHE A 161 6.49 22.02 7.76
C PHE A 161 6.27 20.91 6.73
N PHE A 162 6.12 21.27 5.46
CA PHE A 162 5.83 20.30 4.41
C PHE A 162 6.98 19.30 4.21
N ILE A 163 8.23 19.76 4.26
CA ILE A 163 9.41 18.89 4.15
C ILE A 163 9.46 17.91 5.31
N ILE A 164 9.32 18.39 6.56
CA ILE A 164 9.35 17.53 7.75
C ILE A 164 8.18 16.55 7.72
N PHE A 165 6.99 17.03 7.37
CA PHE A 165 5.78 16.23 7.19
C PHE A 165 6.03 15.08 6.19
N MET A 166 6.59 15.39 5.03
CA MET A 166 6.94 14.41 4.00
C MET A 166 7.97 13.38 4.47
N ILE A 167 9.04 13.80 5.16
CA ILE A 167 10.09 12.90 5.66
C ILE A 167 9.51 11.92 6.68
N ILE A 168 8.76 12.42 7.66
CA ILE A 168 8.16 11.57 8.70
C ILE A 168 7.18 10.58 8.05
N ARG A 169 6.36 11.05 7.11
CA ARG A 169 5.39 10.20 6.43
C ARG A 169 6.04 9.13 5.57
N LEU A 170 7.14 9.44 4.89
CA LEU A 170 7.93 8.46 4.16
C LEU A 170 8.50 7.40 5.11
N THR A 171 9.01 7.84 6.26
CA THR A 171 9.52 6.96 7.33
C THR A 171 8.42 6.04 7.87
N LEU A 172 7.24 6.58 8.17
CA LEU A 172 6.07 5.81 8.61
C LEU A 172 5.67 4.77 7.57
N ARG A 173 5.57 5.17 6.28
CA ARG A 173 5.24 4.24 5.20
C ARG A 173 6.26 3.12 5.07
N MET A 174 7.56 3.42 5.14
CA MET A 174 8.61 2.40 5.14
C MET A 174 8.45 1.44 6.32
N PHE A 175 8.14 1.95 7.52
CA PHE A 175 7.93 1.13 8.70
C PHE A 175 6.69 0.22 8.58
N PHE A 176 5.56 0.75 8.13
CA PHE A 176 4.33 -0.02 7.91
C PHE A 176 4.50 -1.08 6.82
N LEU A 177 5.15 -0.73 5.70
CA LEU A 177 5.39 -1.66 4.60
C LEU A 177 6.28 -2.83 5.04
N ARG A 178 7.35 -2.53 5.80
CA ARG A 178 8.25 -3.55 6.34
C ARG A 178 7.51 -4.51 7.28
N ARG A 179 6.63 -4.01 8.13
CA ARG A 179 5.84 -4.85 9.05
C ARG A 179 4.82 -5.73 8.31
N SER A 180 4.19 -5.22 7.25
CA SER A 180 3.28 -6.00 6.39
C SER A 180 4.01 -7.15 5.69
N ILE A 181 5.21 -6.92 5.15
CA ILE A 181 6.00 -7.96 4.47
C ILE A 181 6.43 -9.06 5.48
N ILE A 182 6.88 -8.66 6.68
CA ILE A 182 7.29 -9.62 7.72
C ILE A 182 6.10 -10.47 8.20
N ASN A 183 4.93 -9.87 8.39
CA ASN A 183 3.73 -10.60 8.80
C ASN A 183 3.23 -11.56 7.71
N GLN A 184 3.35 -11.20 6.42
CA GLN A 184 3.01 -12.09 5.31
C GLN A 184 3.92 -13.32 5.23
N GLN A 185 5.21 -13.19 5.55
CA GLN A 185 6.13 -14.33 5.56
C GLN A 185 5.90 -15.30 6.73
N ARG A 186 5.35 -14.83 7.86
CA ARG A 186 5.03 -15.66 9.03
C ARG A 186 3.73 -16.47 8.87
N GLY A 187 2.80 -16.03 8.04
CA GLY A 187 1.55 -16.75 7.75
C GLY A 187 1.72 -18.00 6.86
N THR A 188 2.89 -18.21 6.26
CA THR A 188 3.17 -19.31 5.31
C THR A 188 3.88 -20.50 5.97
N LYS A 189 4.06 -20.49 7.30
CA LYS A 189 4.53 -21.64 8.08
C LYS A 189 3.38 -22.21 8.91
N LYS A 190 2.39 -22.82 8.24
CA LYS A 190 1.53 -23.85 8.81
C LYS A 190 1.19 -24.85 7.73
#